data_AF-A0A7L2HLH6-F1
#
_entry.id   AF-A0A7L2HLH6-F1
#
_cell.length_a   1.000
_cell.length_b   1.000
_cell.length_c   1.000
_cell.angle_alpha   90.00
_cell.angle_beta   90.00
_cell.angle_gamma   90.00
#
_symmetry.space_group_name_H-M   'P 1'
#
loop_
_entity.id
_entity.type
_entity.pdbx_description
1 polymer ?
#
loop_
_entity_poly.entity_id
_entity_poly.type
_entity_poly.pdbx_seq_one_letter_code
_entity_poly.pdbx_strand_id
1 'polypeptide(L)'
;CAIDEHQCGSGDCIPLHNLCDNLPQCEDGSDEAKCMRLLNGSLSTEGLVQARIGRMWHLACADDWNEQISNSVCQLLGLGNANMSSTVLFTGDGPFVNITKAANDSLIFTKRGKWNKFTHLSCISVAEIACGKHLVTQNNGTRIVGGTDARREAWPWIVSLHFNSRPVCGASLVSDGWLVTAAHCVYG
;
A
#
# COMPACT_ATOMS: atom_id res chain seq x y z
N CYS A 1 8.31 22.54 0.88
CA CYS A 1 7.80 22.36 -0.49
C CYS A 1 6.76 23.41 -0.80
N ALA A 2 6.69 23.85 -2.06
CA ALA A 2 5.71 24.77 -2.58
C ALA A 2 4.29 24.16 -2.63
N ILE A 3 3.30 24.96 -3.00
CA ILE A 3 1.88 24.55 -3.06
C ILE A 3 1.67 23.45 -4.13
N ASP A 4 2.44 23.50 -5.20
CA ASP A 4 2.45 22.59 -6.35
C ASP A 4 3.46 21.45 -6.24
N GLU A 5 4.03 21.25 -5.04
CA GLU A 5 4.96 20.16 -4.75
C GLU A 5 4.40 19.19 -3.70
N HIS A 6 4.90 17.95 -3.70
CA HIS A 6 4.72 16.94 -2.67
C HIS A 6 6.01 16.79 -1.87
N GLN A 7 5.90 16.65 -0.54
CA GLN A 7 7.03 16.37 0.33
C GLN A 7 7.15 14.86 0.52
N CYS A 8 8.26 14.28 0.08
CA CYS A 8 8.63 12.89 0.31
C CYS A 8 8.80 12.60 1.82
N GLY A 9 8.73 11.34 2.22
CA GLY A 9 9.04 10.91 3.59
C GLY A 9 10.51 11.14 3.97
N SER A 10 11.42 11.15 2.99
CA SER A 10 12.84 11.55 3.13
C SER A 10 13.02 13.05 3.45
N GLY A 11 12.01 13.88 3.15
CA GLY A 11 12.04 15.33 3.31
C GLY A 11 12.24 16.12 2.02
N ASP A 12 12.55 15.45 0.90
CA ASP A 12 12.69 16.05 -0.43
C ASP A 12 11.34 16.56 -0.98
N CYS A 13 11.40 17.48 -1.95
CA CYS A 13 10.22 18.05 -2.59
C CYS A 13 10.20 17.68 -4.08
N ILE A 14 9.10 17.07 -4.53
CA ILE A 14 8.88 16.75 -5.95
C ILE A 14 7.64 17.48 -6.48
N PRO A 15 7.55 17.78 -7.78
CA PRO A 15 6.33 18.33 -8.38
C PRO A 15 5.11 17.42 -8.21
N LEU A 16 3.90 17.97 -8.02
CA LEU A 16 2.67 17.19 -7.83
C LEU A 16 2.29 16.28 -9.01
N HIS A 17 2.81 16.56 -10.22
CA HIS A 17 2.54 15.72 -11.40
C HIS A 17 3.35 14.42 -11.39
N ASN A 18 4.43 14.37 -10.61
CA ASN A 18 5.23 13.18 -10.38
C ASN A 18 4.63 12.28 -9.30
N LEU A 19 3.62 12.76 -8.56
CA LEU A 19 2.96 11.94 -7.57
C LEU A 19 2.05 10.90 -8.25
N CYS A 20 2.33 9.62 -8.03
CA CYS A 20 1.57 8.49 -8.58
C CYS A 20 1.69 8.35 -10.10
N ASP A 21 2.90 8.54 -10.63
CA ASP A 21 3.20 8.44 -12.06
C ASP A 21 3.90 7.12 -12.46
N ASN A 22 4.04 6.17 -11.53
CA ASN A 22 4.77 4.90 -11.62
C ASN A 22 6.30 5.05 -11.79
N LEU A 23 6.86 6.21 -11.49
CA LEU A 23 8.31 6.41 -11.45
C LEU A 23 8.67 6.87 -10.03
N PRO A 24 9.57 6.18 -9.32
CA PRO A 24 10.01 6.66 -8.01
C PRO A 24 10.96 7.85 -8.20
N GLN A 25 10.54 9.05 -7.81
CA GLN A 25 11.39 10.24 -7.71
C GLN A 25 11.87 10.48 -6.28
N CYS A 26 11.08 10.10 -5.28
CA CYS A 26 11.51 10.10 -3.89
C CYS A 26 12.49 8.95 -3.63
N GLU A 27 13.59 9.19 -2.89
CA GLU A 27 14.54 8.11 -2.51
C GLU A 27 13.88 6.98 -1.71
N ASP A 28 12.83 7.31 -0.95
CA ASP A 28 12.04 6.34 -0.18
C ASP A 28 10.83 5.78 -0.94
N GLY A 29 10.61 6.18 -2.20
CA GLY A 29 9.48 5.78 -3.03
C GLY A 29 8.12 6.20 -2.45
N SER A 30 8.09 7.22 -1.58
CA SER A 30 6.87 7.66 -0.89
C SER A 30 5.84 8.32 -1.80
N ASP A 31 6.30 8.84 -2.93
CA ASP A 31 5.51 9.39 -4.01
C ASP A 31 4.61 8.35 -4.70
N GLU A 32 5.13 7.14 -4.87
CA GLU A 32 4.39 6.02 -5.47
C GLU A 32 3.66 5.17 -4.43
N ALA A 33 3.81 5.49 -3.14
CA ALA A 33 3.11 4.83 -2.06
C ALA A 33 1.68 5.38 -1.88
N LYS A 34 0.69 4.48 -1.82
CA LYS A 34 -0.72 4.79 -1.49
C LYS A 34 -1.41 5.72 -2.52
N CYS A 35 -1.20 5.43 -3.80
CA CYS A 35 -1.90 6.11 -4.89
C CYS A 35 -3.39 5.79 -4.99
N MET A 36 -3.81 4.70 -4.35
CA MET A 36 -5.21 4.29 -4.25
C MET A 36 -5.59 3.94 -2.82
N ARG A 37 -6.89 4.01 -2.52
CA ARG A 37 -7.47 3.57 -1.26
C ARG A 37 -8.93 3.14 -1.43
N LEU A 38 -9.42 2.40 -0.44
CA LEU A 38 -10.82 2.04 -0.29
C LEU A 38 -11.45 2.92 0.80
N LEU A 39 -12.62 3.50 0.51
CA LEU A 39 -13.36 4.38 1.42
C LEU A 39 -14.71 3.75 1.78
N ASN A 40 -15.17 3.93 3.02
CA ASN A 40 -16.50 3.48 3.48
C ASN A 40 -16.75 1.97 3.30
N GLY A 41 -15.72 1.14 3.41
CA GLY A 41 -15.88 -0.31 3.54
C GLY A 41 -16.18 -0.72 4.98
N SER A 42 -16.83 -1.88 5.15
CA SER A 42 -17.01 -2.49 6.48
C SER A 42 -15.71 -3.13 6.98
N LEU A 43 -14.82 -3.49 6.04
CA LEU A 43 -13.49 -4.05 6.27
C LEU A 43 -12.45 -3.16 5.60
N SER A 44 -11.18 -3.31 5.99
CA SER A 44 -10.07 -2.60 5.34
C SER A 44 -9.79 -3.06 3.91
N THR A 45 -10.45 -4.14 3.46
CA THR A 45 -10.25 -4.78 2.16
C THR A 45 -11.41 -4.59 1.20
N GLU A 46 -12.40 -3.79 1.59
CA GLU A 46 -13.50 -3.40 0.73
C GLU A 46 -13.79 -1.91 0.83
N GLY A 47 -14.54 -1.38 -0.12
CA GLY A 47 -15.04 -0.01 -0.09
C GLY A 47 -15.11 0.61 -1.48
N LEU A 48 -15.49 1.89 -1.52
CA LEU A 48 -15.45 2.71 -2.71
C LEU A 48 -14.00 3.03 -3.10
N VAL A 49 -13.65 2.79 -4.35
CA VAL A 49 -12.29 3.03 -4.84
C VAL A 49 -12.04 4.53 -5.00
N GLN A 50 -10.94 5.01 -4.43
CA GLN A 50 -10.43 6.36 -4.66
C GLN A 50 -9.01 6.32 -5.18
N ALA A 51 -8.74 7.10 -6.23
CA ALA A 51 -7.39 7.35 -6.72
C ALA A 51 -6.94 8.75 -6.36
N ARG A 52 -5.65 8.89 -6.11
CA ARG A 52 -5.02 10.18 -5.81
C ARG A 52 -4.54 10.82 -7.10
N ILE A 53 -4.98 12.04 -7.38
CA ILE A 53 -4.46 12.83 -8.50
C ILE A 53 -4.03 14.19 -7.94
N GLY A 54 -2.72 14.40 -7.85
CA GLY A 54 -2.15 15.51 -7.08
C GLY A 54 -2.54 15.43 -5.60
N ARG A 55 -3.11 16.51 -5.04
CA ARG A 55 -3.48 16.55 -3.61
C ARG A 55 -4.89 16.03 -3.30
N MET A 56 -5.71 15.75 -4.32
CA MET A 56 -7.12 15.41 -4.12
C MET A 56 -7.43 13.94 -4.44
N TRP A 57 -8.28 13.36 -3.60
CA TRP A 57 -8.83 12.02 -3.81
C TRP A 57 -10.05 12.10 -4.72
N HIS A 58 -10.00 11.34 -5.81
CA HIS A 58 -11.08 11.24 -6.78
C HIS A 58 -11.78 9.90 -6.65
N LEU A 59 -13.12 9.89 -6.70
CA LEU A 59 -13.92 8.67 -6.61
C LEU A 59 -13.99 7.97 -7.98
N ALA A 60 -13.78 6.66 -8.02
CA ALA A 60 -13.73 5.89 -9.27
C ALA A 60 -15.11 5.65 -9.88
N CYS A 61 -15.27 6.00 -11.16
CA CYS A 61 -16.45 5.71 -11.98
C CYS A 61 -16.54 4.22 -12.34
N ALA A 62 -17.76 3.72 -12.53
CA ALA A 62 -18.01 2.29 -12.80
C ALA A 62 -18.13 1.91 -14.29
N ASP A 63 -18.14 2.84 -15.25
CA ASP A 63 -18.56 2.56 -16.63
C ASP A 63 -17.56 1.73 -17.42
N ASP A 64 -16.28 2.05 -17.30
CA ASP A 64 -15.19 1.29 -17.93
C ASP A 64 -14.55 0.30 -16.95
N TRP A 65 -15.17 0.11 -15.79
CA TRP A 65 -14.64 -0.75 -14.74
C TRP A 65 -14.81 -2.23 -15.09
N ASN A 66 -13.71 -2.99 -15.01
CA ASN A 66 -13.70 -4.41 -15.33
C ASN A 66 -12.88 -5.22 -14.32
N GLU A 67 -12.91 -6.54 -14.44
CA GLU A 67 -12.20 -7.46 -13.54
C GLU A 67 -10.68 -7.26 -13.58
N GLN A 68 -10.10 -6.90 -14.74
CA GLN A 68 -8.67 -6.65 -14.86
C GLN A 68 -8.26 -5.41 -14.05
N ILE A 69 -9.07 -4.35 -14.08
CA ILE A 69 -8.88 -3.14 -13.27
C ILE A 69 -9.06 -3.49 -11.79
N SER A 70 -10.09 -4.26 -11.43
CA SER A 70 -10.30 -4.74 -10.06
C SER A 70 -9.04 -5.45 -9.52
N ASN A 71 -8.48 -6.37 -10.29
CA ASN A 71 -7.28 -7.12 -9.90
C ASN A 71 -6.05 -6.21 -9.76
N SER A 72 -5.79 -5.34 -10.75
CA SER A 72 -4.68 -4.39 -10.68
C SER A 72 -4.79 -3.45 -9.47
N VAL A 73 -6.00 -3.02 -9.10
CA VAL A 73 -6.24 -2.16 -7.94
C VAL A 73 -5.99 -2.91 -6.63
N CYS A 74 -6.50 -4.13 -6.49
CA CYS A 74 -6.25 -4.94 -5.30
C CYS A 74 -4.75 -5.26 -5.13
N GLN A 75 -4.03 -5.51 -6.22
CA GLN A 75 -2.58 -5.75 -6.20
C GLN A 75 -1.81 -4.50 -5.77
N LEU A 76 -2.16 -3.32 -6.31
CA LEU A 76 -1.55 -2.04 -5.92
C LEU A 76 -1.83 -1.67 -4.46
N LEU A 77 -2.94 -2.15 -3.88
CA LEU A 77 -3.26 -1.98 -2.46
C LEU A 77 -2.57 -3.02 -1.56
N GLY A 78 -1.85 -4.00 -2.13
CA GLY A 78 -1.27 -5.12 -1.38
C GLY A 78 -2.31 -6.09 -0.82
N LEU A 79 -3.51 -6.13 -1.41
CA LEU A 79 -4.64 -6.94 -0.95
C LEU A 79 -4.89 -8.19 -1.82
N GLY A 80 -3.97 -8.53 -2.72
CA GLY A 80 -4.11 -9.69 -3.61
C GLY A 80 -5.01 -9.41 -4.81
N ASN A 81 -5.91 -10.34 -5.14
CA ASN A 81 -6.82 -10.22 -6.28
C ASN A 81 -8.20 -9.72 -5.86
N ALA A 82 -9.01 -9.30 -6.83
CA ALA A 82 -10.39 -8.91 -6.58
C ALA A 82 -11.26 -10.12 -6.23
N ASN A 83 -12.11 -9.96 -5.22
CA ASN A 83 -13.15 -10.93 -4.87
C ASN A 83 -14.43 -10.60 -5.64
N MET A 84 -14.87 -9.34 -5.52
CA MET A 84 -16.10 -8.86 -6.11
C MET A 84 -16.02 -7.36 -6.35
N SER A 85 -16.54 -6.89 -7.48
CA SER A 85 -16.79 -5.47 -7.74
C SER A 85 -18.27 -5.25 -8.00
N SER A 86 -18.85 -4.23 -7.38
CA SER A 86 -20.24 -3.84 -7.56
C SER A 86 -20.36 -2.35 -7.91
N THR A 87 -21.42 -2.00 -8.63
CA THR A 87 -21.74 -0.61 -8.93
C THR A 87 -22.67 -0.04 -7.87
N VAL A 88 -22.28 1.07 -7.27
CA VAL A 88 -23.10 1.82 -6.32
C VAL A 88 -23.57 3.10 -7.00
N LEU A 89 -24.87 3.41 -6.88
CA LEU A 89 -25.42 4.65 -7.38
C LEU A 89 -25.54 5.67 -6.26
N PHE A 90 -24.92 6.82 -6.45
CA PHE A 90 -25.06 7.97 -5.56
C PHE A 90 -24.95 9.25 -6.38
N THR A 91 -25.72 10.26 -6.00
CA THR A 91 -25.57 11.62 -6.52
C THR A 91 -24.77 12.42 -5.50
N GLY A 92 -23.49 12.62 -5.78
CA GLY A 92 -22.63 13.48 -4.98
C GLY A 92 -22.02 14.57 -5.85
N ASP A 93 -21.63 15.67 -5.23
CA ASP A 93 -20.68 16.61 -5.82
C ASP A 93 -19.29 16.23 -5.33
N GLY A 94 -18.38 15.99 -6.26
CA GLY A 94 -17.02 15.60 -5.91
C GLY A 94 -16.13 15.46 -7.15
N PRO A 95 -14.81 15.44 -6.94
CA PRO A 95 -13.89 15.13 -8.02
C PRO A 95 -13.98 13.63 -8.36
N PHE A 96 -14.23 13.31 -9.62
CA PHE A 96 -14.38 11.93 -10.09
C PHE A 96 -13.24 11.53 -11.03
N VAL A 97 -12.95 10.23 -11.09
CA VAL A 97 -11.92 9.68 -11.97
C VAL A 97 -12.45 8.46 -12.68
N ASN A 98 -12.22 8.41 -13.98
CA ASN A 98 -12.35 7.20 -14.77
C ASN A 98 -11.01 6.47 -14.79
N ILE A 99 -11.02 5.19 -14.46
CA ILE A 99 -9.82 4.35 -14.40
C ILE A 99 -9.90 3.37 -15.55
N THR A 100 -8.92 3.41 -16.44
CA THR A 100 -8.79 2.46 -17.55
C THR A 100 -7.43 1.79 -17.49
N LYS A 101 -7.31 0.63 -18.13
CA LYS A 101 -6.06 -0.12 -18.19
C LYS A 101 -5.43 0.05 -19.58
N ALA A 102 -4.17 0.46 -19.64
CA ALA A 102 -3.43 0.55 -20.89
C ALA A 102 -2.85 -0.82 -21.31
N ALA A 103 -2.37 -0.91 -22.54
CA ALA A 103 -1.80 -2.14 -23.10
C ALA A 103 -0.54 -2.65 -22.37
N ASN A 104 0.14 -1.76 -21.62
CA ASN A 104 1.32 -2.07 -20.81
C ASN A 104 0.97 -2.42 -19.35
N ASP A 105 -0.27 -2.80 -19.07
CA ASP A 105 -0.81 -3.07 -17.73
C ASP A 105 -0.88 -1.89 -16.74
N SER A 106 -0.45 -0.69 -17.13
CA SER A 106 -0.57 0.51 -16.28
C SER A 106 -2.02 1.00 -16.17
N LEU A 107 -2.36 1.57 -15.02
CA LEU A 107 -3.65 2.24 -14.82
C LEU A 107 -3.58 3.70 -15.28
N ILE A 108 -4.54 4.12 -16.09
CA ILE A 108 -4.70 5.49 -16.58
C ILE A 108 -5.85 6.15 -15.84
N PHE A 109 -5.58 7.33 -15.29
CA PHE A 109 -6.55 8.13 -14.54
C PHE A 109 -7.05 9.32 -15.37
N THR A 110 -8.34 9.33 -15.72
CA THR A 110 -8.97 10.44 -16.47
C THR A 110 -9.98 11.17 -15.59
N LYS A 111 -9.75 12.46 -15.32
CA LYS A 111 -10.67 13.27 -14.49
C LYS A 111 -12.06 13.36 -15.14
N ARG A 112 -13.11 13.26 -14.32
CA ARG A 112 -14.52 13.38 -14.72
C ARG A 112 -15.25 14.42 -13.88
N GLY A 113 -16.27 15.04 -14.47
CA GLY A 113 -17.02 16.16 -13.89
C GLY A 113 -18.24 15.74 -13.06
N LYS A 114 -19.34 15.31 -13.70
CA LYS A 114 -20.54 14.80 -13.02
C LYS A 114 -20.69 13.32 -13.29
N TRP A 115 -20.96 12.55 -12.24
CA TRP A 115 -21.17 11.11 -12.36
C TRP A 115 -22.13 10.58 -11.30
N ASN A 116 -22.75 9.43 -11.55
CA ASN A 116 -23.72 8.82 -10.63
C ASN A 116 -23.53 7.31 -10.39
N LYS A 117 -22.55 6.67 -11.04
CA LYS A 117 -22.21 5.24 -10.87
C LYS A 117 -20.77 5.08 -10.41
N PHE A 118 -20.56 4.53 -9.22
CA PHE A 118 -19.23 4.37 -8.63
C PHE A 118 -18.91 2.92 -8.35
N THR A 119 -17.63 2.59 -8.35
CA THR A 119 -17.20 1.23 -8.06
C THR A 119 -16.98 1.02 -6.57
N HIS A 120 -17.70 0.05 -6.02
CA HIS A 120 -17.36 -0.58 -4.76
C HIS A 120 -16.57 -1.86 -5.06
N LEU A 121 -15.36 -1.96 -4.52
CA LEU A 121 -14.45 -3.08 -4.73
C LEU A 121 -14.26 -3.81 -3.40
N SER A 122 -14.33 -5.13 -3.45
CA SER A 122 -13.92 -6.04 -2.38
C SER A 122 -12.78 -6.89 -2.90
N CYS A 123 -11.63 -6.80 -2.24
CA CYS A 123 -10.47 -7.64 -2.55
C CYS A 123 -10.54 -8.92 -1.74
N ILE A 124 -10.04 -10.03 -2.32
CA ILE A 124 -9.79 -11.26 -1.57
C ILE A 124 -8.66 -10.90 -0.63
N SER A 125 -8.99 -10.48 0.59
CA SER A 125 -7.99 -10.41 1.63
C SER A 125 -7.49 -11.84 1.82
N VAL A 126 -6.42 -12.21 1.12
CA VAL A 126 -5.63 -13.35 1.53
C VAL A 126 -5.17 -12.94 2.91
N ALA A 127 -5.78 -13.51 3.94
CA ALA A 127 -5.67 -13.08 5.33
C ALA A 127 -4.24 -13.26 5.90
N GLU A 128 -3.22 -13.40 5.06
CA GLU A 128 -1.90 -13.88 5.42
C GLU A 128 -0.73 -13.14 4.75
N ILE A 129 -0.85 -11.86 4.41
CA ILE A 129 0.36 -11.02 4.27
C ILE A 129 0.18 -9.65 4.94
N ALA A 130 -0.39 -9.63 6.15
CA ALA A 130 -0.26 -8.45 7.01
C ALA A 130 1.16 -8.43 7.61
N CYS A 131 2.09 -7.72 6.99
CA CYS A 131 3.44 -7.50 7.51
C CYS A 131 3.48 -6.33 8.51
N GLY A 132 4.53 -6.27 9.35
CA GLY A 132 4.83 -5.11 10.19
C GLY A 132 3.83 -4.80 11.33
N LYS A 133 2.86 -5.68 11.61
CA LYS A 133 1.93 -5.52 12.74
C LYS A 133 2.51 -6.13 14.01
N HIS A 134 2.65 -5.32 15.05
CA HIS A 134 2.95 -5.79 16.39
C HIS A 134 1.78 -6.60 16.95
N LEU A 135 2.03 -7.81 17.44
CA LEU A 135 1.02 -8.64 18.10
C LEU A 135 0.78 -8.22 19.57
N VAL A 136 1.62 -7.32 20.09
CA VAL A 136 1.50 -6.74 21.43
C VAL A 136 1.70 -5.23 21.33
N THR A 137 0.77 -4.44 21.87
CA THR A 137 0.91 -2.99 22.00
C THR A 137 2.06 -2.66 22.95
N GLN A 138 3.17 -2.15 22.41
CA GLN A 138 4.25 -1.57 23.22
C GLN A 138 4.00 -0.08 23.45
N ASN A 139 4.38 0.40 24.64
CA ASN A 139 4.52 1.83 24.88
C ASN A 139 5.71 2.34 24.05
N ASN A 140 5.43 3.24 23.10
CA ASN A 140 6.37 3.80 22.13
C ASN A 140 7.49 4.62 22.82
N GLY A 141 8.57 3.95 23.22
CA GLY A 141 9.87 4.58 23.34
C GLY A 141 10.53 4.59 21.97
N THR A 142 10.77 5.75 21.39
CA THR A 142 11.38 5.90 20.04
C THR A 142 12.86 5.52 20.00
N ARG A 143 13.46 5.11 21.13
CA ARG A 143 14.87 4.79 21.23
C ARG A 143 15.14 3.80 22.37
N ILE A 144 15.84 2.70 22.07
CA ILE A 144 16.29 1.72 23.05
C ILE A 144 17.73 2.07 23.46
N VAL A 145 17.91 2.62 24.66
CA VAL A 145 19.23 2.79 25.33
C VAL A 145 19.08 2.26 26.75
N GLY A 146 19.82 1.22 27.12
CA GLY A 146 19.60 0.51 28.39
C GLY A 146 18.22 -0.17 28.47
N GLY A 147 17.73 -0.68 27.33
CA GLY A 147 16.39 -1.27 27.22
C GLY A 147 16.18 -2.50 28.10
N THR A 148 14.92 -2.94 28.14
CA THR A 148 14.52 -4.19 28.81
C THR A 148 14.20 -5.27 27.79
N ASP A 149 14.20 -6.52 28.23
CA ASP A 149 13.86 -7.66 27.38
C ASP A 149 12.51 -7.45 26.68
N ALA A 150 12.49 -7.77 25.38
CA ALA A 150 11.27 -7.71 24.60
C ALA A 150 10.28 -8.78 25.09
N ARG A 151 9.00 -8.43 25.13
CA ARG A 151 7.94 -9.42 25.36
C ARG A 151 7.94 -10.42 24.20
N ARG A 152 7.65 -11.68 24.49
CA ARG A 152 7.38 -12.69 23.47
C ARG A 152 6.28 -12.18 22.52
N GLU A 153 6.44 -12.40 21.22
CA GLU A 153 5.59 -11.88 20.14
C GLU A 153 5.55 -10.34 19.97
N ALA A 154 6.38 -9.58 20.68
CA ALA A 154 6.44 -8.13 20.47
C ALA A 154 7.01 -7.77 19.09
N TRP A 155 7.91 -8.61 18.55
CA TRP A 155 8.55 -8.42 17.24
C TRP A 155 8.48 -9.73 16.45
N PRO A 156 7.31 -10.10 15.91
CA PRO A 156 7.07 -11.43 15.33
C PRO A 156 8.00 -11.79 14.16
N TRP A 157 8.54 -10.78 13.48
CA TRP A 157 9.43 -10.96 12.34
C TRP A 157 10.90 -11.18 12.71
N ILE A 158 11.30 -11.08 13.99
CA ILE A 158 12.71 -11.26 14.39
C ILE A 158 13.10 -12.75 14.35
N VAL A 159 14.19 -13.06 13.66
CA VAL A 159 14.69 -14.43 13.50
C VAL A 159 16.16 -14.51 13.89
N SER A 160 16.54 -15.61 14.54
CA SER A 160 17.95 -15.95 14.84
C SER A 160 18.45 -16.98 13.84
N LEU A 161 19.51 -16.68 13.10
CA LEU A 161 20.19 -17.60 12.21
C LEU A 161 21.26 -18.38 12.96
N HIS A 162 21.27 -19.71 12.79
CA HIS A 162 22.16 -20.60 13.51
C HIS A 162 23.11 -21.34 12.56
N PHE A 163 24.39 -21.42 12.94
CA PHE A 163 25.39 -22.23 12.27
C PHE A 163 26.06 -23.14 13.31
N ASN A 164 26.16 -24.46 13.03
CA ASN A 164 26.61 -25.46 14.01
C ASN A 164 25.94 -25.33 15.38
N SER A 165 24.61 -25.16 15.38
CA SER A 165 23.77 -24.98 16.58
C SER A 165 24.05 -23.72 17.41
N ARG A 166 24.85 -22.76 16.91
CA ARG A 166 25.12 -21.48 17.58
C ARG A 166 24.48 -20.31 16.82
N PRO A 167 23.85 -19.34 17.52
CA PRO A 167 23.32 -18.13 16.89
C PRO A 167 24.49 -17.29 16.35
N VAL A 168 24.41 -16.90 15.09
CA VAL A 168 25.46 -16.12 14.40
C VAL A 168 24.99 -14.76 13.92
N CYS A 169 23.74 -14.67 13.46
CA CYS A 169 23.17 -13.44 12.91
C CYS A 169 21.67 -13.34 13.20
N GLY A 170 21.15 -12.12 13.06
CA GLY A 170 19.71 -11.87 12.98
C GLY A 170 19.20 -11.93 11.53
N ALA A 171 17.90 -12.11 11.38
CA ALA A 171 17.18 -11.94 10.14
C ALA A 171 15.76 -11.43 10.40
N SER A 172 15.10 -10.99 9.33
CA SER A 172 13.70 -10.57 9.34
C SER A 172 12.87 -11.46 8.44
N LEU A 173 11.76 -12.00 8.95
CA LEU A 173 10.77 -12.73 8.16
C LEU A 173 10.01 -11.76 7.25
N VAL A 174 10.07 -11.99 5.94
CA VAL A 174 9.39 -11.15 4.93
C VAL A 174 8.26 -11.88 4.21
N SER A 175 8.30 -13.23 4.18
CA SER A 175 7.19 -14.07 3.76
C SER A 175 7.28 -15.45 4.43
N ASP A 176 6.29 -16.30 4.21
CA ASP A 176 6.24 -17.72 4.60
C ASP A 176 7.52 -18.54 4.31
N GLY A 177 8.22 -18.26 3.22
CA GLY A 177 9.42 -18.99 2.79
C GLY A 177 10.69 -18.15 2.69
N TRP A 178 10.64 -16.86 3.04
CA TRP A 178 11.73 -15.92 2.80
C TRP A 178 12.15 -15.13 4.04
N LEU A 179 13.46 -15.11 4.28
CA LEU A 179 14.13 -14.29 5.29
C LEU A 179 15.04 -13.26 4.61
N VAL A 180 15.13 -12.07 5.17
CA VAL A 180 16.13 -11.06 4.80
C VAL A 180 17.18 -10.95 5.88
N THR A 181 18.46 -11.02 5.50
CA THR A 181 19.62 -10.83 6.37
C THR A 181 20.75 -10.15 5.60
N ALA A 182 21.85 -9.82 6.27
CA ALA A 182 23.03 -9.25 5.62
C ALA A 182 23.77 -10.32 4.79
N ALA A 183 24.29 -9.93 3.62
CA ALA A 183 25.03 -10.86 2.75
C ALA A 183 26.20 -11.54 3.48
N HIS A 184 26.93 -10.80 4.30
CA HIS A 184 28.07 -11.31 5.09
C HIS A 184 27.67 -12.35 6.16
N CYS A 185 26.38 -12.51 6.46
CA CYS A 185 25.88 -13.58 7.34
C CYS A 185 25.67 -14.91 6.60
N VAL A 186 25.67 -14.91 5.26
CA VAL A 186 25.35 -16.08 4.42
C VAL A 186 26.54 -16.48 3.56
N TYR A 187 27.08 -15.53 2.80
CA TYR A 187 28.28 -15.70 2.00
C TYR A 187 29.27 -14.63 2.47
N GLY A 188 30.21 -15.05 3.33
CA GLY A 188 31.33 -14.23 3.75
C GLY A 188 32.27 -13.94 2.61
#